data_AF-A0A259MIH0-F1
#
_entry.id   AF-A0A259MIH0-F1
#
_cell.length_a   1.000
_cell.length_b   1.000
_cell.length_c   1.000
_cell.angle_alpha   90.00
_cell.angle_beta   90.00
_cell.angle_gamma   90.00
#
_symmetry.space_group_name_H-M   'P 1'
#
loop_
_entity.id
_entity.type
_entity.pdbx_description
1 polymer ?
#
loop_
_entity_poly.entity_id
_entity_poly.type
_entity_poly.pdbx_seq_one_letter_code
_entity_poly.pdbx_strand_id
1 'polypeptide(L)'
;MSIIPVIVDGTRRNGGTHIDGTVKSKKDAEDTALCFLAAYPACVASGVDGWKGRTMTDEIWKILLTGISAAALTTLFTWLREFWTTKKTRFYSSLQAAVALEGFAIKCGEVLSTHSLHEAQSGGHHPTAVPSIPVFPAFAADIDWKSLSPDLMARALTMKNEVDLVTNSIAYLWQAADDDDTSLFAIEQIASKGVEALDLAAELRAGLPPLPSAGWERRNLIQSRDDAQKAQEDRHKESLRVSEALNSSGATG
;
A
#
# COMPACT_ATOMS: atom_id res chain seq x y z
N MET A 1 -32.41 0.68 -25.30
CA MET A 1 -31.38 0.55 -24.26
C MET A 1 -31.10 -0.91 -24.04
N SER A 2 -29.98 -1.40 -24.57
CA SER A 2 -29.61 -2.82 -24.51
C SER A 2 -28.66 -3.03 -23.34
N ILE A 3 -29.07 -3.82 -22.36
CA ILE A 3 -28.25 -4.21 -21.21
C ILE A 3 -27.23 -5.23 -21.71
N ILE A 4 -25.95 -4.89 -21.69
CA ILE A 4 -24.86 -5.83 -22.00
C ILE A 4 -24.46 -6.53 -20.70
N PRO A 5 -24.58 -7.87 -20.61
CA PRO A 5 -24.05 -8.61 -19.47
C PRO A 5 -22.53 -8.73 -19.60
N VAL A 6 -21.80 -8.23 -18.61
CA VAL A 6 -20.36 -8.46 -18.48
C VAL A 6 -20.14 -9.88 -17.97
N ILE A 7 -19.71 -10.77 -18.86
CA ILE A 7 -19.20 -12.11 -18.54
C ILE A 7 -17.74 -11.94 -18.14
N VAL A 8 -17.42 -12.17 -16.86
CA VAL A 8 -16.04 -12.28 -16.39
C VAL A 8 -15.61 -13.73 -16.59
N ASP A 9 -14.91 -13.97 -17.71
CA ASP A 9 -14.27 -15.24 -18.02
C ASP A 9 -12.96 -15.36 -17.24
N GLY A 10 -12.89 -16.36 -16.37
CA GLY A 10 -11.69 -16.73 -15.66
C GLY A 10 -10.97 -17.83 -16.41
N THR A 11 -9.75 -17.56 -16.91
CA THR A 11 -8.69 -18.58 -17.03
C THR A 11 -7.30 -17.98 -17.37
N ARG A 12 -6.37 -18.16 -16.42
CA ARG A 12 -5.08 -18.87 -16.60
C ARG A 12 -4.02 -18.28 -17.57
N ARG A 13 -2.83 -17.91 -17.05
CA ARG A 13 -1.56 -18.71 -17.11
C ARG A 13 -0.30 -17.91 -16.73
N ASN A 14 0.54 -18.61 -15.97
CA ASN A 14 1.99 -18.50 -15.80
C ASN A 14 2.79 -17.74 -16.88
N GLY A 15 3.65 -16.83 -16.41
CA GLY A 15 4.87 -16.39 -17.09
C GLY A 15 5.93 -16.09 -16.04
N GLY A 16 6.93 -16.96 -15.92
CA GLY A 16 8.02 -16.81 -14.97
C GLY A 16 8.97 -15.67 -15.34
N THR A 17 9.51 -14.99 -14.34
CA THR A 17 10.70 -14.17 -14.47
C THR A 17 11.75 -14.61 -13.47
N HIS A 18 12.88 -14.98 -14.04
CA HIS A 18 14.10 -15.42 -13.41
C HIS A 18 14.76 -14.20 -12.76
N ILE A 19 14.67 -14.07 -11.44
CA ILE A 19 15.42 -13.09 -10.66
C ILE A 19 16.70 -13.74 -10.16
N ASP A 20 17.78 -13.43 -10.86
CA ASP A 20 19.15 -13.76 -10.53
C ASP A 20 19.55 -12.96 -9.28
N GLY A 21 19.31 -13.54 -8.12
CA GLY A 21 19.74 -12.99 -6.85
C GLY A 21 21.23 -13.27 -6.67
N THR A 22 22.05 -12.25 -6.84
CA THR A 22 23.42 -12.24 -6.30
C THR A 22 23.34 -12.32 -4.78
N VAL A 23 23.25 -13.56 -4.29
CA VAL A 23 23.42 -13.94 -2.89
C VAL A 23 24.81 -13.44 -2.49
N LYS A 24 24.83 -12.40 -1.66
CA LYS A 24 26.03 -11.91 -1.02
C LYS A 24 26.53 -13.04 -0.10
N SER A 25 27.47 -13.80 -0.67
CA SER A 25 28.46 -14.69 -0.07
C SER A 25 28.08 -15.27 1.29
N LYS A 26 27.55 -16.48 1.26
CA LYS A 26 27.47 -17.42 2.39
C LYS A 26 28.87 -17.77 2.97
N LYS A 27 29.95 -17.32 2.33
CA LYS A 27 31.34 -17.64 2.67
C LYS A 27 31.82 -16.95 3.96
N ASP A 28 31.23 -15.82 4.32
CA ASP A 28 31.69 -15.04 5.49
C ASP A 28 31.13 -15.60 6.82
N ALA A 29 30.07 -16.41 6.75
CA ALA A 29 29.51 -17.10 7.92
C ALA A 29 30.27 -18.40 8.25
N GLU A 30 30.90 -19.03 7.25
CA GLU A 30 31.69 -20.26 7.45
C GLU A 30 33.05 -19.98 8.10
N ASP A 31 33.67 -18.82 7.83
CA ASP A 31 34.94 -18.43 8.43
C ASP A 31 34.83 -18.08 9.93
N THR A 32 33.65 -17.65 10.40
CA THR A 32 33.45 -17.36 11.84
C THR A 32 33.20 -18.65 12.64
N ALA A 33 32.65 -19.70 12.02
CA ALA A 33 32.44 -21.00 12.67
C ALA A 33 33.75 -21.78 12.84
N LEU A 34 34.71 -21.62 11.93
CA LEU A 34 36.01 -22.30 12.00
C LEU A 34 36.91 -21.79 13.14
N CYS A 35 36.77 -20.53 13.56
CA CYS A 35 37.49 -20.01 14.74
C CYS A 35 36.99 -20.60 16.07
N PHE A 36 35.70 -20.94 16.19
CA PHE A 36 35.17 -21.54 17.41
C PHE A 36 35.54 -23.03 17.57
N LEU A 37 35.76 -23.74 16.47
CA LEU A 37 36.18 -25.15 16.49
C LEU A 37 37.68 -25.32 16.73
N ALA A 38 38.52 -24.33 16.39
CA ALA A 38 39.96 -24.41 16.59
C ALA A 38 40.43 -24.18 18.04
N ALA A 39 39.57 -23.66 18.93
CA ALA A 39 39.93 -23.35 20.33
C ALA A 39 39.52 -24.44 21.34
N TYR A 40 38.91 -25.55 20.91
CA TYR A 40 38.26 -26.52 21.82
C TYR A 40 38.96 -27.86 22.14
N PRO A 41 40.22 -28.16 21.79
CA PRO A 41 40.89 -29.32 22.39
C PRO A 41 42.28 -28.99 22.95
N ALA A 42 42.34 -28.44 24.16
CA ALA A 42 43.56 -28.50 24.96
C ALA A 42 43.32 -28.75 26.45
N CYS A 43 42.15 -28.39 27.00
CA CYS A 43 41.89 -28.51 28.44
C CYS A 43 41.21 -29.83 28.89
N VAL A 44 40.95 -30.80 28.01
CA VAL A 44 40.32 -32.09 28.40
C VAL A 44 41.34 -33.23 28.59
N ALA A 45 42.65 -32.95 28.51
CA ALA A 45 43.67 -33.99 28.51
C ALA A 45 44.39 -34.25 29.85
N SER A 46 44.09 -33.52 30.94
CA SER A 46 44.82 -33.69 32.21
C SER A 46 43.90 -33.91 33.41
N GLY A 47 43.55 -35.17 33.69
CA GLY A 47 42.93 -35.55 34.96
C GLY A 47 42.03 -36.78 34.92
N VAL A 48 42.55 -37.96 34.57
CA VAL A 48 41.79 -39.24 34.55
C VAL A 48 42.29 -40.24 35.61
N ASP A 49 43.04 -39.80 36.64
CA ASP A 49 43.67 -40.75 37.58
C ASP A 49 42.96 -40.87 38.95
N GLY A 50 41.70 -40.43 39.06
CA GLY A 50 40.97 -40.35 40.34
C GLY A 50 39.54 -40.90 40.36
N TRP A 51 39.18 -41.84 39.47
CA TRP A 51 37.82 -42.41 39.37
C TRP A 51 37.70 -43.78 40.07
N LYS A 52 37.64 -43.80 41.39
CA LYS A 52 37.21 -44.98 42.16
C LYS A 52 36.15 -44.54 43.18
N GLY A 53 34.87 -44.61 42.78
CA GLY A 53 33.74 -44.47 43.71
C GLY A 53 32.60 -43.51 43.33
N ARG A 54 32.65 -42.82 42.18
CA ARG A 54 31.51 -42.00 41.69
C ARG A 54 30.76 -42.72 40.58
N THR A 55 29.44 -42.79 40.72
CA THR A 55 28.51 -43.42 39.78
C THR A 55 28.59 -42.75 38.40
N MET A 56 29.02 -43.52 37.40
CA MET A 56 29.24 -43.09 36.00
C MET A 56 28.03 -42.38 35.35
N THR A 57 26.83 -42.59 35.91
CA THR A 57 25.57 -42.02 35.43
C THR A 57 25.45 -40.50 35.65
N ASP A 58 26.11 -39.94 36.66
CA ASP A 58 25.93 -38.52 37.03
C ASP A 58 26.74 -37.57 36.16
N GLU A 59 27.86 -38.02 35.60
CA GLU A 59 28.69 -37.20 34.71
C GLU A 59 28.16 -37.19 33.27
N ILE A 60 27.58 -38.31 32.82
CA ILE A 60 26.93 -38.39 31.49
C ILE A 60 25.71 -37.46 31.43
N TRP A 61 24.92 -37.39 32.50
CA TRP A 61 23.74 -36.51 32.53
C TRP A 61 24.08 -35.03 32.40
N LYS A 62 25.18 -34.57 33.03
CA LYS A 62 25.61 -33.16 32.94
C LYS A 62 25.98 -32.76 31.52
N ILE A 63 26.69 -33.63 30.78
CA ILE A 63 27.09 -33.37 29.39
C ILE A 63 25.87 -33.33 28.46
N LEU A 64 24.90 -34.22 28.67
CA LEU A 64 23.66 -34.22 27.89
C LEU A 64 22.82 -32.96 28.18
N LEU A 65 22.73 -32.54 29.44
CA LEU A 65 21.99 -31.33 29.84
C LEU A 65 22.59 -30.04 29.27
N THR A 66 23.92 -29.93 29.24
CA THR A 66 24.60 -28.75 28.68
C THR A 66 24.48 -28.69 27.15
N GLY A 67 24.56 -29.81 26.45
CA GLY A 67 24.37 -29.87 24.99
C GLY A 67 22.95 -29.46 24.57
N ILE A 68 21.93 -29.98 25.26
CA ILE A 68 20.52 -29.69 24.93
C ILE A 68 20.18 -28.23 25.25
N SER A 69 20.66 -27.69 26.38
CA SER A 69 20.40 -26.30 26.76
C SER A 69 21.07 -25.29 25.82
N ALA A 70 22.30 -25.55 25.36
CA ALA A 70 22.97 -24.70 24.39
C ALA A 70 22.25 -24.66 23.03
N ALA A 71 21.76 -25.81 22.56
CA ALA A 71 20.96 -25.88 21.33
C ALA A 71 19.63 -25.12 21.47
N ALA A 72 18.91 -25.32 22.57
CA ALA A 72 17.64 -24.64 22.85
C ALA A 72 17.79 -23.11 22.92
N LEU A 73 18.84 -22.62 23.58
CA LEU A 73 19.13 -21.19 23.66
C LEU A 73 19.43 -20.58 22.28
N THR A 74 20.14 -21.32 21.42
CA THR A 74 20.46 -20.86 20.07
C THR A 74 19.21 -20.72 19.19
N THR A 75 18.31 -21.70 19.25
CA THR A 75 17.02 -21.64 18.54
C THR A 75 16.15 -20.48 19.04
N LEU A 76 16.09 -20.29 20.36
CA LEU A 76 15.32 -19.19 20.96
C LEU A 76 15.87 -17.82 20.56
N PHE A 77 17.20 -17.65 20.58
CA PHE A 77 17.84 -16.41 20.19
C PHE A 77 17.63 -16.09 18.71
N THR A 78 17.69 -17.10 17.85
CA THR A 78 17.46 -16.95 16.40
C THR A 78 16.02 -16.50 16.14
N TRP A 79 15.05 -17.16 16.76
CA TRP A 79 13.64 -16.80 16.66
C TRP A 79 13.36 -15.37 17.17
N LEU A 80 13.97 -15.00 18.32
CA LEU A 80 13.82 -13.66 18.87
C LEU A 80 14.43 -12.60 17.94
N ARG A 81 15.60 -12.87 17.36
CA ARG A 81 16.26 -11.96 16.41
C ARG A 81 15.41 -11.76 15.16
N GLU A 82 14.89 -12.85 14.59
CA GLU A 82 14.00 -12.81 13.42
C GLU A 82 12.73 -12.01 13.70
N PHE A 83 12.13 -12.21 14.87
CA PHE A 83 10.95 -11.46 15.29
C PHE A 83 11.21 -9.94 15.36
N TRP A 84 12.40 -9.54 15.81
CA TRP A 84 12.77 -8.12 15.91
C TRP A 84 13.10 -7.50 14.56
N THR A 85 13.77 -8.25 13.67
CA THR A 85 14.08 -7.77 12.32
C THR A 85 12.82 -7.61 11.49
N THR A 86 11.89 -8.57 11.56
CA THR A 86 10.62 -8.52 10.81
C THR A 86 9.76 -7.32 11.21
N LYS A 87 9.75 -6.95 12.50
CA LYS A 87 9.05 -5.74 12.96
C LYS A 87 9.61 -4.46 12.34
N LYS A 88 10.94 -4.31 12.30
CA LYS A 88 11.59 -3.13 11.71
C LYS A 88 11.34 -3.05 10.21
N THR A 89 11.44 -4.18 9.50
CA THR A 89 11.17 -4.26 8.06
C THR A 89 9.72 -3.90 7.75
N ARG A 90 8.76 -4.44 8.51
CA ARG A 90 7.33 -4.11 8.36
C ARG A 90 7.07 -2.63 8.56
N PHE A 91 7.64 -2.06 9.62
CA PHE A 91 7.49 -0.65 9.96
C PHE A 91 8.02 0.26 8.84
N TYR A 92 9.20 -0.05 8.31
CA TYR A 92 9.81 0.74 7.25
C TYR A 92 9.02 0.63 5.94
N SER A 93 8.60 -0.58 5.58
CA SER A 93 7.80 -0.85 4.38
C SER A 93 6.43 -0.16 4.43
N SER A 94 5.75 -0.19 5.58
CA SER A 94 4.45 0.47 5.74
C SER A 94 4.58 1.99 5.70
N LEU A 95 5.65 2.55 6.28
CA LEU A 95 5.93 3.97 6.23
C LEU A 95 6.20 4.47 4.81
N GLN A 96 7.02 3.76 4.03
CA GLN A 96 7.30 4.14 2.64
C GLN A 96 6.03 4.09 1.77
N ALA A 97 5.22 3.02 1.90
CA ALA A 97 3.96 2.90 1.17
C ALA A 97 2.98 4.03 1.55
N ALA A 98 2.85 4.34 2.85
CA ALA A 98 1.99 5.41 3.32
C ALA A 98 2.43 6.79 2.80
N VAL A 99 3.73 7.09 2.82
CA VAL A 99 4.27 8.35 2.29
C VAL A 99 4.01 8.52 0.79
N ALA A 100 4.11 7.43 0.01
CA ALA A 100 3.78 7.47 -1.42
C ALA A 100 2.29 7.80 -1.66
N LEU A 101 1.39 7.17 -0.90
CA LEU A 101 -0.05 7.41 -0.96
C LEU A 101 -0.43 8.83 -0.51
N GLU A 102 0.20 9.34 0.55
CA GLU A 102 0.02 10.71 1.03
C GLU A 102 0.50 11.72 -0.01
N GLY A 103 1.66 11.48 -0.62
CA GLY A 103 2.18 12.31 -1.71
C GLY A 103 1.24 12.35 -2.92
N PHE A 104 0.58 11.22 -3.24
CA PHE A 104 -0.45 11.18 -4.26
C PHE A 104 -1.68 12.01 -3.87
N ALA A 105 -2.19 11.86 -2.65
CA ALA A 105 -3.34 12.61 -2.17
C ALA A 105 -3.09 14.13 -2.13
N ILE A 106 -1.88 14.56 -1.75
CA ILE A 106 -1.48 15.97 -1.80
C ILE A 106 -1.59 16.52 -3.22
N LYS A 107 -1.10 15.76 -4.22
CA LYS A 107 -1.23 16.15 -5.63
C LYS A 107 -2.68 16.22 -6.09
N CYS A 108 -3.55 15.32 -5.63
CA CYS A 108 -4.99 15.42 -5.90
C CYS A 108 -5.56 16.73 -5.34
N GLY A 109 -5.20 17.08 -4.10
CA GLY A 109 -5.62 18.34 -3.48
C GLY A 109 -5.09 19.57 -4.22
N GLU A 110 -3.86 19.53 -4.72
CA GLU A 110 -3.24 20.61 -5.53
C GLU A 110 -4.00 20.82 -6.85
N VAL A 111 -4.34 19.73 -7.55
CA VAL A 111 -5.12 19.80 -8.80
C VAL A 111 -6.49 20.41 -8.56
N LEU A 112 -7.20 20.00 -7.50
CA LEU A 112 -8.51 20.55 -7.16
C LEU A 112 -8.45 22.03 -6.75
N SER A 113 -7.44 22.40 -5.96
CA SER A 113 -7.22 23.79 -5.54
C SER A 113 -6.88 24.67 -6.75
N THR A 114 -6.11 24.14 -7.69
CA THR A 114 -5.77 24.84 -8.93
C THR A 114 -7.01 25.00 -9.82
N HIS A 115 -7.82 23.96 -9.97
CA HIS A 115 -9.05 24.01 -10.76
C HIS A 115 -10.04 25.05 -10.21
N SER A 116 -10.31 25.01 -8.90
CA SER A 116 -11.21 25.98 -8.24
C SER A 116 -10.71 27.42 -8.35
N LEU A 117 -9.39 27.65 -8.30
CA LEU A 117 -8.81 28.98 -8.52
C LEU A 117 -9.01 29.47 -9.96
N HIS A 118 -8.84 28.60 -10.96
CA HIS A 118 -9.07 28.95 -12.37
C HIS A 118 -10.54 29.25 -12.65
N GLU A 119 -11.45 28.47 -12.07
CA GLU A 119 -12.90 28.70 -12.16
C GLU A 119 -13.28 30.06 -11.56
N ALA A 120 -12.75 30.38 -10.38
CA ALA A 120 -13.00 31.66 -9.71
C ALA A 120 -12.45 32.86 -10.50
N GLN A 121 -11.28 32.73 -11.13
CA GLN A 121 -10.64 33.82 -11.89
C GLN A 121 -11.28 34.06 -13.26
N SER A 122 -11.75 33.01 -13.92
CA SER A 122 -12.37 33.09 -15.24
C SER A 122 -13.82 33.58 -15.19
N GLY A 123 -14.43 33.64 -14.00
CA GLY A 123 -15.85 33.98 -13.84
C GLY A 123 -16.77 33.05 -14.63
N GLY A 124 -16.35 31.80 -14.87
CA GLY A 124 -17.08 30.80 -15.66
C GLY A 124 -17.08 31.03 -17.19
N HIS A 125 -16.31 31.99 -17.71
CA HIS A 125 -16.31 32.35 -19.14
C HIS A 125 -15.17 31.73 -19.95
N HIS A 126 -14.26 30.98 -19.34
CA HIS A 126 -13.22 30.25 -20.06
C HIS A 126 -13.48 28.76 -20.02
N PRO A 127 -13.23 28.04 -21.13
CA PRO A 127 -13.25 26.59 -21.12
C PRO A 127 -12.17 26.13 -20.12
N THR A 128 -12.61 25.72 -18.94
CA THR A 128 -11.71 25.22 -17.91
C THR A 128 -11.18 23.88 -18.41
N ALA A 129 -9.86 23.78 -18.59
CA ALA A 129 -9.26 22.52 -18.96
C ALA A 129 -9.66 21.45 -17.93
N VAL A 130 -10.20 20.32 -18.42
CA VAL A 130 -10.62 19.23 -17.53
C VAL A 130 -9.44 18.80 -16.68
N PRO A 131 -9.59 18.77 -15.35
CA PRO A 131 -8.48 18.43 -14.47
C PRO A 131 -8.08 16.97 -14.72
N SER A 132 -6.81 16.75 -15.02
CA SER A 132 -6.25 15.40 -15.15
C SER A 132 -5.91 14.83 -13.78
N ILE A 133 -6.18 13.54 -13.55
CA ILE A 133 -5.74 12.85 -12.34
C ILE A 133 -4.20 12.86 -12.30
N PRO A 134 -3.59 13.21 -11.15
CA PRO A 134 -2.14 13.19 -11.03
C PRO A 134 -1.61 11.77 -11.23
N VAL A 135 -0.42 11.64 -11.82
CA VAL A 135 0.22 10.34 -12.01
C VAL A 135 0.53 9.71 -10.65
N PHE A 136 0.07 8.47 -10.44
CA PHE A 136 0.36 7.72 -9.23
C PHE A 136 1.87 7.48 -9.09
N PRO A 137 2.50 7.84 -7.95
CA PRO A 137 3.94 7.66 -7.77
C PRO A 137 4.29 6.17 -7.74
N ALA A 138 5.40 5.79 -8.35
CA ALA A 138 5.92 4.45 -8.20
C ALA A 138 6.29 4.21 -6.72
N PHE A 139 5.85 3.09 -6.18
CA PHE A 139 6.33 2.63 -4.89
C PHE A 139 7.83 2.37 -4.93
N ALA A 140 8.51 2.59 -3.81
CA ALA A 140 9.94 2.31 -3.71
C ALA A 140 10.21 0.80 -3.90
N ALA A 141 11.30 0.47 -4.60
CA ALA A 141 11.60 -0.91 -4.97
C ALA A 141 12.02 -1.80 -3.79
N ASP A 142 12.39 -1.18 -2.66
CA ASP A 142 12.84 -1.80 -1.42
C ASP A 142 11.70 -2.12 -0.44
N ILE A 143 10.45 -1.82 -0.79
CA ILE A 143 9.28 -2.18 0.03
C ILE A 143 9.15 -3.71 0.09
N ASP A 144 9.27 -4.28 1.29
CA ASP A 144 9.01 -5.69 1.53
C ASP A 144 7.52 -5.93 1.72
N TRP A 145 6.81 -6.08 0.60
CA TRP A 145 5.37 -6.33 0.56
C TRP A 145 4.93 -7.57 1.36
N LYS A 146 5.83 -8.56 1.52
CA LYS A 146 5.52 -9.80 2.27
C LYS A 146 5.41 -9.57 3.78
N SER A 147 5.97 -8.46 4.28
CA SER A 147 5.92 -8.09 5.69
C SER A 147 4.61 -7.37 6.08
N LEU A 148 3.84 -6.89 5.09
CA LEU A 148 2.56 -6.21 5.30
C LEU A 148 1.40 -7.22 5.41
N SER A 149 0.24 -6.76 5.88
CA SER A 149 -0.95 -7.60 5.81
C SER A 149 -1.34 -7.83 4.34
N PRO A 150 -1.74 -9.06 3.96
CA PRO A 150 -2.11 -9.35 2.57
C PRO A 150 -3.19 -8.43 2.01
N ASP A 151 -4.15 -8.01 2.85
CA ASP A 151 -5.21 -7.07 2.48
C ASP A 151 -4.69 -5.67 2.15
N LEU A 152 -3.86 -5.07 3.03
CA LEU A 152 -3.29 -3.74 2.78
C LEU A 152 -2.34 -3.75 1.58
N MET A 153 -1.56 -4.81 1.43
CA MET A 153 -0.72 -5.00 0.25
C MET A 153 -1.56 -5.04 -1.03
N ALA A 154 -2.63 -5.85 -1.06
CA ALA A 154 -3.49 -5.96 -2.23
C ALA A 154 -4.10 -4.60 -2.58
N ARG A 155 -4.71 -3.91 -1.62
CA ARG A 155 -5.32 -2.58 -1.81
C ARG A 155 -4.31 -1.53 -2.29
N ALA A 156 -3.11 -1.51 -1.72
CA ALA A 156 -2.06 -0.57 -2.14
C ALA A 156 -1.60 -0.82 -3.57
N LEU A 157 -1.45 -2.08 -3.97
CA LEU A 157 -1.02 -2.44 -5.31
C LEU A 157 -2.15 -2.28 -6.35
N THR A 158 -3.42 -2.49 -5.98
CA THR A 158 -4.56 -2.27 -6.89
C THR A 158 -4.86 -0.80 -7.11
N MET A 159 -4.57 0.07 -6.13
CA MET A 159 -4.82 1.51 -6.22
C MET A 159 -4.23 2.14 -7.49
N LYS A 160 -3.02 1.72 -7.90
CA LYS A 160 -2.43 2.20 -9.16
C LYS A 160 -3.29 1.86 -10.38
N ASN A 161 -3.75 0.61 -10.47
CA ASN A 161 -4.57 0.16 -11.60
C ASN A 161 -5.92 0.89 -11.61
N GLU A 162 -6.49 1.16 -10.44
CA GLU A 162 -7.72 1.93 -10.32
C GLU A 162 -7.53 3.38 -10.76
N VAL A 163 -6.43 4.02 -10.39
CA VAL A 163 -6.08 5.36 -10.87
C VAL A 163 -5.92 5.39 -12.39
N ASP A 164 -5.25 4.39 -12.97
CA ASP A 164 -5.10 4.27 -14.42
C ASP A 164 -6.46 4.05 -15.11
N LEU A 165 -7.34 3.22 -14.54
CA LEU A 165 -8.69 2.99 -15.05
C LEU A 165 -9.52 4.27 -15.06
N VAL A 166 -9.50 5.03 -13.97
CA VAL A 166 -10.25 6.29 -13.86
C VAL A 166 -9.66 7.34 -14.80
N THR A 167 -8.33 7.41 -14.94
CA THR A 167 -7.66 8.31 -15.89
C THR A 167 -8.13 8.05 -17.32
N ASN A 168 -8.18 6.78 -17.73
CA ASN A 168 -8.72 6.39 -19.04
C ASN A 168 -10.21 6.70 -19.18
N SER A 169 -10.98 6.57 -18.11
CA SER A 169 -12.42 6.88 -18.10
C SER A 169 -12.67 8.37 -18.31
N ILE A 170 -11.90 9.24 -17.66
CA ILE A 170 -11.96 10.70 -17.87
C ILE A 170 -11.56 11.04 -19.30
N ALA A 171 -10.48 10.46 -19.81
CA ALA A 171 -10.01 10.69 -21.18
C ALA A 171 -11.03 10.24 -22.25
N TYR A 172 -11.79 9.18 -21.96
CA TYR A 172 -12.88 8.73 -22.81
C TYR A 172 -14.09 9.67 -22.74
N LEU A 173 -14.52 10.07 -21.54
CA LEU A 173 -15.66 10.98 -21.36
C LEU A 173 -15.39 12.34 -22.02
N TRP A 174 -14.15 12.83 -21.95
CA TRP A 174 -13.74 14.05 -22.65
C TRP A 174 -13.96 14.00 -24.17
N GLN A 175 -13.99 12.82 -24.77
CA GLN A 175 -14.24 12.65 -26.21
C GLN A 175 -15.73 12.43 -26.52
N ALA A 176 -16.53 12.03 -25.53
CA ALA A 176 -17.87 11.49 -25.72
C ALA A 176 -18.98 12.35 -25.11
N ALA A 177 -18.66 13.21 -24.14
CA ALA A 177 -19.60 14.02 -23.37
C ALA A 177 -19.22 15.51 -23.42
N ASP A 178 -20.14 16.37 -23.00
CA ASP A 178 -19.89 17.80 -22.88
C ASP A 178 -18.83 18.11 -21.80
N ASP A 179 -18.09 19.21 -21.99
CA ASP A 179 -16.97 19.60 -21.15
C ASP A 179 -17.35 19.75 -19.67
N ASP A 180 -18.53 20.31 -19.40
CA ASP A 180 -19.08 20.57 -18.08
C ASP A 180 -19.26 19.28 -17.24
N ASP A 181 -19.92 18.27 -17.84
CA ASP A 181 -20.22 17.02 -17.15
C ASP A 181 -18.95 16.20 -16.95
N THR A 182 -18.03 16.26 -17.92
CA THR A 182 -16.72 15.61 -17.81
C THR A 182 -15.87 16.24 -16.69
N SER A 183 -15.90 17.56 -16.53
CA SER A 183 -15.16 18.24 -15.47
C SER A 183 -15.67 17.88 -14.08
N LEU A 184 -17.00 17.89 -13.87
CA LEU A 184 -17.59 17.49 -12.60
C LEU A 184 -17.26 16.04 -12.24
N PHE A 185 -17.33 15.13 -13.21
CA PHE A 185 -16.92 13.75 -13.03
C PHE A 185 -15.44 13.64 -12.66
N ALA A 186 -14.55 14.36 -13.37
CA ALA A 186 -13.12 14.35 -13.08
C ALA A 186 -12.81 14.86 -11.67
N ILE A 187 -13.45 15.94 -11.23
CA ILE A 187 -13.32 16.50 -9.87
C ILE A 187 -13.72 15.47 -8.82
N GLU A 188 -14.89 14.84 -8.98
CA GLU A 188 -15.38 13.81 -8.06
C GLU A 188 -14.38 12.64 -7.96
N GLN A 189 -13.89 12.16 -9.11
CA GLN A 189 -12.96 11.05 -9.17
C GLN A 189 -11.59 11.38 -8.54
N ILE A 190 -11.05 12.58 -8.80
CA ILE A 190 -9.80 13.05 -8.19
C ILE A 190 -9.95 13.13 -6.67
N ALA A 191 -11.04 13.72 -6.19
CA ALA A 191 -11.31 13.87 -4.77
C ALA A 191 -11.49 12.50 -4.10
N SER A 192 -12.30 11.62 -4.69
CA SER A 192 -12.55 10.26 -4.20
C SER A 192 -11.26 9.45 -4.08
N LYS A 193 -10.43 9.41 -5.14
CA LYS A 193 -9.15 8.69 -5.12
C LYS A 193 -8.12 9.31 -4.17
N GLY A 194 -8.15 10.64 -4.00
CA GLY A 194 -7.35 11.31 -2.97
C GLY A 194 -7.73 10.89 -1.54
N VAL A 195 -9.03 10.82 -1.24
CA VAL A 195 -9.52 10.36 0.08
C VAL A 195 -9.17 8.89 0.31
N GLU A 196 -9.41 8.03 -0.66
CA GLU A 196 -9.09 6.60 -0.58
C GLU A 196 -7.59 6.36 -0.32
N ALA A 197 -6.72 7.12 -0.99
CA ALA A 197 -5.28 7.06 -0.73
C ALA A 197 -4.93 7.48 0.70
N LEU A 198 -5.57 8.51 1.26
CA LEU A 198 -5.36 8.94 2.65
C LEU A 198 -5.89 7.94 3.67
N ASP A 199 -7.00 7.27 3.38
CA ASP A 199 -7.54 6.20 4.24
C ASP A 199 -6.59 5.01 4.27
N LEU A 200 -6.12 4.56 3.10
CA LEU A 200 -5.17 3.47 3.01
C LEU A 200 -3.82 3.82 3.66
N ALA A 201 -3.34 5.06 3.50
CA ALA A 201 -2.14 5.54 4.17
C ALA A 201 -2.30 5.55 5.71
N ALA A 202 -3.47 5.97 6.21
CA ALA A 202 -3.78 5.94 7.63
C ALA A 202 -3.79 4.52 8.20
N GLU A 203 -4.35 3.56 7.46
CA GLU A 203 -4.34 2.14 7.83
C GLU A 203 -2.93 1.55 7.83
N LEU A 204 -2.10 1.87 6.84
CA LEU A 204 -0.68 1.49 6.81
C LEU A 204 0.12 2.11 7.96
N ARG A 205 -0.31 3.28 8.44
CA ARG A 205 0.23 3.96 9.62
C ARG A 205 -0.34 3.47 10.94
N ALA A 206 -1.21 2.45 10.98
CA ALA A 206 -1.70 1.93 12.25
C ALA A 206 -0.53 1.40 13.11
N GLY A 207 -0.10 2.18 14.11
CA GLY A 207 1.09 1.92 14.94
C GLY A 207 2.30 2.83 14.68
N LEU A 208 2.19 3.77 13.74
CA LEU A 208 3.14 4.84 13.44
C LEU A 208 2.60 6.19 13.98
N PRO A 209 3.48 7.17 14.26
CA PRO A 209 3.03 8.52 14.56
C PRO A 209 2.27 9.11 13.35
N PRO A 210 1.15 9.81 13.59
CA PRO A 210 0.37 10.43 12.52
C PRO A 210 1.17 11.55 11.86
N LEU A 211 0.84 11.89 10.61
CA LEU A 211 1.41 13.10 10.02
C LEU A 211 0.85 14.34 10.69
N PRO A 212 1.71 15.35 10.94
CA PRO A 212 1.27 16.62 11.51
C PRO A 212 0.37 17.41 10.56
N SER A 213 0.47 17.23 9.24
CA SER A 213 -0.28 18.04 8.26
C SER A 213 -1.60 17.43 7.79
N ALA A 214 -1.79 16.11 7.84
CA ALA A 214 -2.84 15.39 7.11
C ALA A 214 -4.31 15.82 7.33
N GLY A 215 -4.58 16.65 8.34
CA GLY A 215 -5.94 17.10 8.67
C GLY A 215 -6.52 18.16 7.74
N TRP A 216 -5.71 18.98 7.08
CA TRP A 216 -6.25 20.01 6.17
C TRP A 216 -6.47 19.47 4.75
N GLU A 217 -5.55 18.65 4.23
CA GLU A 217 -5.66 18.05 2.90
C GLU A 217 -6.89 17.14 2.83
N ARG A 218 -7.08 16.30 3.86
CA ARG A 218 -8.25 15.40 3.98
C ARG A 218 -9.56 16.17 3.93
N ARG A 219 -9.67 17.28 4.67
CA ARG A 219 -10.90 18.09 4.71
C ARG A 219 -11.19 18.71 3.34
N ASN A 220 -10.18 19.23 2.66
CA ASN A 220 -10.35 19.82 1.33
C ASN A 220 -10.80 18.79 0.30
N LEU A 221 -10.24 17.58 0.34
CA LEU A 221 -10.64 16.48 -0.55
C LEU A 221 -12.08 16.02 -0.28
N ILE A 222 -12.45 15.84 0.99
CA ILE A 222 -13.83 15.46 1.36
C ILE A 222 -14.81 16.54 0.91
N GLN A 223 -14.52 17.81 1.20
CA GLN A 223 -15.37 18.93 0.80
C GLN A 223 -15.55 18.98 -0.72
N SER A 224 -14.46 18.85 -1.48
CA SER A 224 -14.51 18.89 -2.95
C SER A 224 -15.33 17.72 -3.53
N ARG A 225 -15.23 16.53 -2.93
CA ARG A 225 -16.05 15.37 -3.32
C ARG A 225 -17.52 15.63 -3.05
N ASP A 226 -17.85 16.06 -1.84
CA ASP A 226 -19.25 16.27 -1.42
C ASP A 226 -19.91 17.39 -2.24
N ASP A 227 -19.16 18.45 -2.57
CA ASP A 227 -19.62 19.53 -3.44
C ASP A 227 -19.86 19.06 -4.88
N ALA A 228 -18.96 18.25 -5.44
CA ALA A 228 -19.12 17.69 -6.78
C ALA A 228 -20.33 16.74 -6.88
N GLN A 229 -20.54 15.90 -5.87
CA GLN A 229 -21.70 15.00 -5.81
C GLN A 229 -23.00 15.78 -5.74
N LYS A 230 -23.06 16.80 -4.88
CA LYS A 230 -24.23 17.68 -4.78
C LYS A 230 -24.52 18.39 -6.10
N ALA A 231 -23.49 18.87 -6.79
CA ALA A 231 -23.65 19.51 -8.11
C ALA A 231 -24.23 18.56 -9.16
N GLN A 232 -23.79 17.30 -9.18
CA GLN A 232 -24.36 16.27 -10.07
C GLN A 232 -25.83 15.98 -9.74
N GLU A 233 -26.17 15.85 -8.45
CA GLU A 233 -27.55 15.63 -8.02
C GLU A 233 -28.47 16.78 -8.44
N ASP A 234 -28.01 18.02 -8.29
CA ASP A 234 -28.80 19.20 -8.63
C ASP A 234 -29.03 19.30 -10.15
N ARG A 235 -28.01 18.98 -10.97
CA ARG A 235 -28.16 18.86 -12.44
C ARG A 235 -29.11 17.73 -12.83
N HIS A 236 -29.02 16.59 -12.16
CA HIS A 236 -29.93 15.47 -12.41
C HIS A 236 -31.38 15.85 -12.10
N LYS A 237 -31.64 16.49 -10.95
CA LYS A 237 -32.97 17.00 -10.58
C LYS A 237 -33.49 18.00 -11.60
N GLU A 238 -32.64 18.88 -12.12
CA GLU A 238 -33.05 19.86 -13.14
C GLU A 238 -33.39 19.18 -14.48
N SER A 239 -32.61 18.18 -14.91
CA SER A 239 -32.92 17.39 -16.11
C SER A 239 -34.28 16.70 -16.01
N LEU A 240 -34.64 16.21 -14.82
CA LEU A 240 -35.95 15.60 -14.57
C LEU A 240 -37.07 16.65 -14.67
N ARG A 241 -36.90 17.83 -14.08
CA ARG A 241 -37.88 18.92 -14.18
C ARG A 241 -38.11 19.37 -15.62
N VAL A 242 -37.04 19.49 -16.41
CA VAL A 242 -37.15 19.84 -17.83
C VAL A 242 -37.91 18.75 -18.59
N SER A 243 -37.63 17.47 -18.32
CA SER A 243 -38.34 16.36 -18.96
C SER A 243 -39.83 16.32 -18.62
N GLU A 244 -40.20 16.64 -17.37
CA GLU A 244 -41.58 16.71 -16.91
C GLU A 244 -42.34 17.90 -17.54
N ALA A 245 -41.67 19.06 -17.64
CA ALA A 245 -42.21 20.23 -18.32
C ALA A 245 -42.49 19.96 -19.81
N LEU A 246 -41.59 19.26 -20.51
CA LEU A 246 -41.80 18.90 -21.91
C LEU A 246 -42.97 17.91 -22.07
N ASN A 247 -43.07 16.89 -21.22
CA ASN A 247 -44.16 15.92 -21.26
C ASN A 247 -45.53 16.57 -20.99
N SER A 248 -45.61 17.54 -20.09
CA SER A 248 -46.88 18.25 -19.82
C SER A 248 -47.30 19.20 -20.95
N SER A 249 -46.33 19.81 -21.67
CA SER A 249 -46.63 20.68 -22.82
C SER A 249 -47.11 19.93 -24.07
N GLY A 250 -46.70 18.67 -24.26
CA GLY A 250 -47.09 17.85 -25.41
C GLY A 250 -48.51 17.29 -25.36
N ALA A 251 -49.20 17.38 -24.22
CA ALA A 251 -50.52 16.80 -24.03
C ALA A 251 -51.69 17.70 -24.50
N THR A 252 -51.42 18.93 -24.93
CA THR A 252 -52.44 19.94 -25.27
C THR A 252 -52.53 20.28 -26.77
N GLY A 253 -51.86 19.52 -27.64
CA GLY A 253 -51.90 19.69 -29.11
C GLY A 253 -52.50 18.49 -29.80
#